data_AF-A0A1H4BUT6-F1
#
_entry.id   AF-A0A1H4BUT6-F1
#
_cell.length_a   1.000
_cell.length_b   1.000
_cell.length_c   1.000
_cell.angle_alpha   90.00
_cell.angle_beta   90.00
_cell.angle_gamma   90.00
#
_symmetry.space_group_name_H-M   'P 1'
#
loop_
_entity.id
_entity.type
_entity.pdbx_description
1 polymer ?
#
loop_
_entity_poly.entity_id
_entity_poly.type
_entity_poly.pdbx_seq_one_letter_code
_entity_poly.pdbx_strand_id
1 'polypeptide(L)'
;METNIKRNSSIELLRICLMLMIIAGHVMIQHKTPYSLSNSDEIIKLFFRGAFCVAVNAFVLISGFFGIKYKRDRLISLVMQTFFYSVVFMTLAIGMTWHELTPKTDIFALIPVLTKRYWFVTCYIVLYIISPWLNIWVEALERDIFKRFLVVGFLVVYAWPTFNFLLNAPQFIEDSGYGIVNFVYLYLLGRYLRIHYVEKHNSRYYWGGGILCQWCYFLYANIQFRGC
;
A
#
# COMPACT_ATOMS: atom_id res chain seq x y z
N MET A 1 -20.47 -10.15 -19.07
CA MET A 1 -20.27 -9.15 -20.14
C MET A 1 -18.80 -8.74 -20.12
N GLU A 2 -17.96 -9.30 -21.00
CA GLU A 2 -16.56 -8.86 -21.12
C GLU A 2 -16.53 -7.47 -21.75
N THR A 3 -16.39 -6.44 -20.91
CA THR A 3 -16.06 -5.11 -21.41
C THR A 3 -14.62 -5.18 -21.93
N ASN A 4 -14.43 -4.97 -23.24
CA ASN A 4 -13.11 -4.81 -23.82
C ASN A 4 -12.53 -3.49 -23.26
N ILE A 5 -11.81 -3.59 -22.14
CA ILE A 5 -11.20 -2.42 -21.50
C ILE A 5 -10.05 -1.99 -22.41
N LYS A 6 -10.26 -0.92 -23.17
CA LYS A 6 -9.22 -0.27 -23.94
C LYS A 6 -8.09 0.14 -22.99
N ARG A 7 -6.87 -0.31 -23.30
CA ARG A 7 -5.67 -0.01 -22.50
C ARG A 7 -5.53 1.51 -22.36
N ASN A 8 -5.55 2.00 -21.12
CA ASN A 8 -5.39 3.42 -20.83
C ASN A 8 -3.95 3.70 -20.37
N SER A 9 -3.15 4.27 -21.27
CA SER A 9 -1.74 4.55 -21.02
C SER A 9 -1.51 5.49 -19.83
N SER A 10 -2.43 6.41 -19.55
CA SER A 10 -2.31 7.34 -18.41
C SER A 10 -2.39 6.63 -17.06
N ILE A 11 -3.20 5.57 -16.98
CA ILE A 11 -3.30 4.75 -15.76
C ILE A 11 -2.08 3.85 -15.60
N GLU A 12 -1.55 3.29 -16.69
CA GLU A 12 -0.31 2.52 -16.63
C GLU A 12 0.86 3.42 -16.19
N LEU A 13 0.95 4.64 -16.72
CA LEU A 13 1.92 5.64 -16.26
C LEU A 13 1.75 5.95 -14.77
N LEU A 14 0.51 6.15 -14.31
CA LEU A 14 0.22 6.38 -12.90
C LEU A 14 0.70 5.21 -12.03
N ARG A 15 0.48 3.95 -12.44
CA ARG A 15 0.98 2.77 -11.70
C ARG A 15 2.50 2.79 -11.59
N ILE A 16 3.20 3.16 -12.66
CA ILE A 16 4.67 3.29 -12.65
C ILE A 16 5.11 4.39 -11.68
N CYS A 17 4.48 5.57 -11.74
CA CYS A 17 4.77 6.66 -10.79
C CYS A 17 4.55 6.23 -9.34
N LEU A 18 3.45 5.52 -9.06
CA LEU A 18 3.15 4.99 -7.73
C LEU A 18 4.20 3.96 -7.28
N MET A 19 4.64 3.05 -8.15
CA MET A 19 5.72 2.10 -7.83
C MET A 19 7.02 2.84 -7.46
N LEU A 20 7.40 3.89 -8.20
CA LEU A 20 8.58 4.69 -7.90
C LEU A 20 8.46 5.40 -6.55
N MET A 21 7.28 5.98 -6.24
CA MET A 21 6.99 6.59 -4.95
C MET A 21 7.10 5.58 -3.78
N ILE A 22 6.62 4.35 -3.97
CA ILE A 22 6.73 3.27 -2.98
C ILE A 22 8.20 2.95 -2.71
N ILE A 23 9.02 2.80 -3.75
CA ILE A 23 10.46 2.52 -3.61
C ILE A 23 11.16 3.69 -2.90
N ALA A 24 10.90 4.94 -3.31
CA ALA A 24 11.46 6.14 -2.69
C ALA A 24 11.12 6.23 -1.19
N GLY A 25 9.90 5.84 -0.80
CA GLY A 25 9.50 5.79 0.60
C GLY A 25 10.30 4.79 1.44
N HIS A 26 10.64 3.62 0.89
CA HIS A 26 11.45 2.63 1.61
C HIS A 26 12.89 3.10 1.82
N VAL A 27 13.46 3.83 0.84
CA VAL A 27 14.79 4.44 0.97
C VAL A 27 14.80 5.52 2.06
N MET A 28 13.76 6.37 2.09
CA MET A 28 13.65 7.47 3.05
C MET A 28 13.47 7.00 4.51
N ILE A 29 12.80 5.88 4.74
CA ILE A 29 12.53 5.34 6.10
C ILE A 29 13.79 4.71 6.72
N GLN A 30 14.73 4.21 5.92
CA GLN A 30 15.96 3.57 6.43
C GLN A 30 16.91 4.57 7.11
N HIS A 31 16.82 5.86 6.78
CA HIS A 31 17.54 6.91 7.49
C HIS A 31 16.77 7.32 8.75
N LYS A 32 17.06 6.65 9.89
CA LYS A 32 16.48 6.93 11.22
C LYS A 32 16.95 8.27 11.80
N THR A 33 16.71 9.38 11.12
CA THR A 33 16.88 10.72 11.73
C THR A 33 15.62 11.04 12.54
N PRO A 34 15.72 11.30 13.85
CA PRO A 34 14.57 11.76 14.62
C PRO A 34 14.04 13.06 14.01
N TYR A 35 12.73 13.19 13.87
CA TYR A 35 12.11 14.35 13.23
C TYR A 35 11.82 15.41 14.27
N SER A 36 12.34 16.62 14.06
CA SER A 36 11.97 17.85 14.77
C SER A 36 11.22 18.78 13.81
N LEU A 37 10.38 19.65 14.35
CA LEU A 37 9.71 20.68 13.54
C LEU A 37 10.51 21.97 13.42
N SER A 38 11.73 22.01 13.96
CA SER A 38 12.59 23.20 13.86
C SER A 38 13.42 23.24 12.57
N ASN A 39 13.47 22.14 11.81
CA ASN A 39 14.33 22.02 10.64
C ASN A 39 13.53 21.85 9.34
N SER A 40 13.82 22.67 8.32
CA SER A 40 13.12 22.64 7.03
C SER A 40 13.19 21.27 6.35
N ASP A 41 14.31 20.57 6.52
CA ASP A 41 14.57 19.26 5.91
C ASP A 41 13.65 18.17 6.49
N GLU A 42 13.25 18.30 7.75
CA GLU A 42 12.42 17.32 8.45
C GLU A 42 10.94 17.49 8.09
N ILE A 43 10.51 18.74 7.84
CA ILE A 43 9.20 19.05 7.28
C ILE A 43 9.06 18.45 5.86
N ILE A 44 10.10 18.59 5.04
CA ILE A 44 10.13 18.02 3.69
C ILE A 44 10.05 16.48 3.77
N LYS A 45 10.84 15.84 4.64
CA LYS A 45 10.78 14.38 4.84
C LYS A 45 9.39 13.93 5.31
N LEU A 46 8.75 14.66 6.21
CA LEU A 46 7.40 14.36 6.70
C LEU A 46 6.35 14.47 5.58
N PHE A 47 6.46 15.48 4.73
CA PHE A 47 5.59 15.65 3.57
C PHE A 47 5.68 14.46 2.61
N PHE A 48 6.90 14.09 2.20
CA PHE A 48 7.12 12.96 1.31
C PHE A 48 6.67 11.63 1.92
N ARG A 49 6.84 11.43 3.23
CA ARG A 49 6.34 10.24 3.91
C ARG A 49 4.83 10.09 3.79
N GLY A 50 4.07 11.17 3.99
CA GLY A 50 2.61 11.18 3.78
C GLY A 50 2.24 10.81 2.33
N ALA A 51 2.91 11.42 1.35
CA ALA A 51 2.69 11.14 -0.06
C ALA A 51 2.97 9.67 -0.44
N PHE A 52 4.02 9.07 0.13
CA PHE A 52 4.38 7.67 -0.13
C PHE A 52 3.40 6.68 0.51
N CYS A 53 2.89 6.96 1.71
CA CYS A 53 1.84 6.16 2.33
C CYS A 53 0.56 6.15 1.47
N VAL A 54 0.18 7.30 0.90
CA VAL A 54 -0.95 7.39 -0.02
C VAL A 54 -0.67 6.61 -1.31
N ALA A 55 0.56 6.61 -1.81
CA ALA A 55 0.93 5.90 -3.04
C ALA A 55 0.69 4.39 -2.95
N VAL A 56 1.03 3.76 -1.81
CA VAL A 56 0.76 2.34 -1.55
C VAL A 56 -0.74 2.05 -1.66
N ASN A 57 -1.56 2.83 -0.96
CA ASN A 57 -3.01 2.63 -0.92
C ASN A 57 -3.64 2.87 -2.31
N ALA A 58 -3.20 3.90 -3.02
CA ALA A 58 -3.64 4.21 -4.38
C ALA A 58 -3.31 3.07 -5.36
N PHE A 59 -2.12 2.48 -5.25
CA PHE A 59 -1.71 1.38 -6.11
C PHE A 59 -2.62 0.13 -5.92
N VAL A 60 -2.94 -0.19 -4.66
CA VAL A 60 -3.85 -1.31 -4.34
C VAL A 60 -5.28 -1.01 -4.80
N LEU A 61 -5.76 0.21 -4.58
CA LEU A 61 -7.08 0.66 -5.03
C LEU A 61 -7.24 0.55 -6.55
N ILE A 62 -6.24 1.02 -7.31
CA ILE A 62 -6.21 0.89 -8.78
C ILE A 62 -6.18 -0.59 -9.17
N SER A 63 -5.44 -1.43 -8.45
CA SER A 63 -5.43 -2.87 -8.70
C SER A 63 -6.82 -3.50 -8.52
N GLY A 64 -7.58 -3.08 -7.50
CA GLY A 64 -8.98 -3.46 -7.30
C GLY A 64 -9.92 -2.94 -8.39
N PHE A 65 -9.74 -1.69 -8.81
CA PHE A 65 -10.58 -1.06 -9.85
C PHE A 65 -10.53 -1.81 -11.18
N PHE A 66 -9.33 -2.21 -11.64
CA PHE A 66 -9.23 -2.99 -12.87
C PHE A 66 -9.54 -4.48 -12.67
N GLY A 67 -9.51 -4.95 -11.42
CA GLY A 67 -9.64 -6.36 -11.07
C GLY A 67 -8.39 -7.14 -11.46
N ILE A 68 -7.81 -7.84 -10.48
CA ILE A 68 -6.70 -8.75 -10.75
C ILE A 68 -7.26 -10.04 -11.35
N LYS A 69 -6.79 -10.38 -12.56
CA LYS A 69 -7.00 -11.72 -13.14
C LYS A 69 -5.78 -12.58 -12.82
N TYR A 70 -6.00 -13.64 -12.04
CA TYR A 70 -4.94 -14.56 -11.66
C TYR A 70 -4.37 -15.27 -12.90
N LYS A 71 -3.05 -15.19 -13.06
CA LYS A 71 -2.25 -15.90 -14.05
C LYS A 71 -1.00 -16.40 -13.36
N ARG A 72 -0.76 -17.72 -13.42
CA ARG A 72 0.41 -18.35 -12.78
C ARG A 72 1.71 -17.73 -13.25
N ASP A 73 1.84 -17.48 -14.55
CA ASP A 73 3.05 -16.91 -15.15
C ASP A 73 3.40 -15.53 -14.60
N ARG A 74 2.38 -14.69 -14.30
CA ARG A 74 2.60 -13.36 -13.71
C ARG A 74 3.04 -13.46 -12.26
N LEU A 75 2.48 -14.40 -11.50
CA LEU A 75 2.89 -14.65 -10.12
C LEU A 75 4.34 -15.15 -10.07
N ILE A 76 4.68 -16.14 -10.90
CA ILE A 76 6.04 -16.67 -11.00
C ILE A 76 7.01 -15.57 -11.44
N SER A 77 6.63 -14.79 -12.45
CA SER A 77 7.44 -13.65 -12.91
C SER A 77 7.71 -12.64 -11.80
N LEU A 78 6.71 -12.29 -11.00
CA LEU A 78 6.88 -11.38 -9.86
C LEU A 78 7.85 -11.95 -8.82
N VAL A 79 7.66 -13.21 -8.42
CA VAL A 79 8.55 -13.88 -7.45
C VAL A 79 9.98 -13.93 -7.98
N MET A 80 10.17 -14.34 -9.23
CA MET A 80 11.48 -14.41 -9.87
C MET A 80 12.15 -13.05 -10.00
N GLN A 81 11.41 -11.99 -10.34
CA GLN A 81 11.93 -10.63 -10.36
C GLN A 81 12.44 -10.22 -8.99
N THR A 82 11.64 -10.45 -7.93
CA THR A 82 12.06 -10.09 -6.57
C THR A 82 13.27 -10.87 -6.10
N PHE A 83 13.34 -12.17 -6.43
CA PHE A 83 14.51 -13.00 -6.16
C PHE A 83 15.75 -12.48 -6.90
N PHE A 84 15.63 -12.21 -8.21
CA PHE A 84 16.71 -11.68 -9.04
C PHE A 84 17.27 -10.37 -8.47
N TYR A 85 16.40 -9.40 -8.17
CA TYR A 85 16.86 -8.14 -7.59
C TYR A 85 17.49 -8.31 -6.21
N SER A 86 16.96 -9.18 -5.35
CA SER A 86 17.60 -9.47 -4.06
C SER A 86 19.00 -10.04 -4.21
N VAL A 87 19.21 -10.98 -5.15
CA VAL A 87 20.54 -11.52 -5.45
C VAL A 87 21.48 -10.44 -5.96
N VAL A 88 21.04 -9.63 -6.93
CA VAL A 88 21.86 -8.55 -7.52
C VAL A 88 22.25 -7.51 -6.47
N PHE A 89 21.33 -7.06 -5.63
CA PHE A 89 21.66 -6.10 -4.58
C PHE A 89 22.60 -6.70 -3.53
N MET A 90 22.43 -7.98 -3.19
CA MET A 90 23.32 -8.66 -2.26
C MET A 90 24.74 -8.80 -2.82
N THR A 91 24.89 -9.20 -4.08
CA THR A 91 26.23 -9.33 -4.71
C THR A 91 26.92 -7.97 -4.85
N LEU A 92 26.18 -6.92 -5.21
CA LEU A 92 26.72 -5.56 -5.25
C LEU A 92 27.15 -5.07 -3.86
N ALA A 93 26.35 -5.32 -2.81
CA ALA A 93 26.68 -4.91 -1.45
C ALA A 93 27.95 -5.60 -0.93
N ILE A 94 28.13 -6.88 -1.24
CA ILE A 94 29.37 -7.63 -0.91
C ILE A 94 30.55 -7.06 -1.70
N GLY A 95 30.39 -6.83 -3.01
CA GLY A 95 31.44 -6.29 -3.87
C GLY A 95 31.90 -4.87 -3.48
N MET A 96 31.00 -4.06 -2.93
CA MET A 96 31.29 -2.71 -2.43
C MET A 96 31.70 -2.69 -0.95
N THR A 97 31.88 -3.84 -0.29
CA THR A 97 32.20 -3.97 1.15
C THR A 97 31.19 -3.31 2.10
N TRP A 98 29.96 -3.12 1.64
CA TRP A 98 28.86 -2.57 2.44
C TRP A 98 28.15 -3.64 3.29
N HIS A 99 28.42 -4.92 3.04
CA HIS A 99 27.83 -6.04 3.75
C HIS A 99 28.84 -7.18 3.94
N GLU A 100 28.88 -7.75 5.16
CA GLU A 100 29.65 -8.95 5.47
C GLU A 100 28.74 -10.18 5.47
N LEU A 101 29.22 -11.27 4.84
CA LEU A 101 28.45 -12.49 4.70
C LEU A 101 28.10 -13.10 6.05
N THR A 102 26.80 -13.15 6.34
CA THR A 102 26.23 -13.76 7.53
C THR A 102 25.20 -14.81 7.08
N PRO A 103 25.58 -16.10 6.97
CA PRO A 103 24.79 -17.13 6.30
C PRO A 103 23.34 -17.26 6.81
N LYS A 104 23.14 -17.07 8.12
CA LYS A 104 21.80 -17.13 8.72
C LYS A 104 20.89 -16.00 8.24
N THR A 105 21.37 -14.77 8.15
CA THR A 105 20.55 -13.62 7.73
C THR A 105 20.41 -13.52 6.22
N ASP A 106 21.41 -13.98 5.48
CA ASP A 106 21.50 -13.81 4.03
C ASP A 106 20.58 -14.80 3.31
N ILE A 107 20.46 -16.03 3.80
CA ILE A 107 19.47 -17.00 3.29
C ILE A 107 18.04 -16.45 3.43
N PHE A 108 17.73 -15.80 4.54
CA PHE A 108 16.43 -15.15 4.75
C PHE A 108 16.24 -13.89 3.91
N ALA A 109 17.32 -13.21 3.51
CA ALA A 109 17.29 -12.09 2.59
C ALA A 109 17.04 -12.54 1.14
N LEU A 110 17.46 -13.74 0.77
CA LEU A 110 17.22 -14.37 -0.53
C LEU A 110 15.78 -14.86 -0.73
N ILE A 111 15.00 -14.99 0.34
CA ILE A 111 13.57 -15.32 0.29
C ILE A 111 12.75 -14.18 0.89
N PRO A 112 12.79 -12.97 0.29
CA PRO A 112 12.23 -11.77 0.90
C PRO A 112 10.70 -11.79 1.02
N VAL A 113 10.04 -12.65 0.22
CA VAL A 113 8.59 -12.85 0.21
C VAL A 113 8.11 -13.62 1.45
N LEU A 114 8.88 -14.58 1.96
CA LEU A 114 8.49 -15.33 3.17
C LEU A 114 8.92 -14.62 4.46
N THR A 115 9.93 -13.76 4.40
CA THR A 115 10.53 -13.13 5.59
C THR A 115 9.98 -11.74 5.92
N LYS A 116 8.88 -11.31 5.26
CA LYS A 116 8.26 -9.97 5.37
C LYS A 116 9.22 -8.79 5.13
N ARG A 117 10.46 -9.03 4.68
CA ARG A 117 11.44 -7.97 4.37
C ARG A 117 10.94 -7.06 3.25
N TYR A 118 10.27 -7.64 2.26
CA TYR A 118 9.49 -6.90 1.28
C TYR A 118 8.01 -7.00 1.63
N TRP A 119 7.64 -6.29 2.69
CA TRP A 119 6.29 -6.28 3.24
C TRP A 119 5.22 -6.05 2.16
N PHE A 120 5.41 -5.05 1.30
CA PHE A 120 4.46 -4.70 0.24
C PHE A 120 4.27 -5.85 -0.75
N VAL A 121 5.37 -6.42 -1.25
CA VAL A 121 5.36 -7.54 -2.22
C VAL A 121 4.65 -8.74 -1.61
N THR A 122 4.94 -9.04 -0.35
CA THR A 122 4.34 -10.17 0.38
C THR A 122 2.83 -10.03 0.46
N CYS A 123 2.34 -8.87 0.92
CA CYS A 123 0.90 -8.60 1.00
C CYS A 123 0.24 -8.60 -0.39
N TYR A 124 0.93 -8.05 -1.40
CA TYR A 124 0.43 -8.01 -2.77
C TYR A 124 0.34 -9.41 -3.40
N ILE A 125 1.28 -10.30 -3.14
CA ILE A 125 1.23 -11.70 -3.61
C ILE A 125 0.03 -12.42 -2.98
N VAL A 126 -0.17 -12.28 -1.66
CA VAL A 126 -1.33 -12.87 -0.98
C VAL A 126 -2.62 -12.32 -1.60
N LEU A 127 -2.72 -11.00 -1.78
CA LEU A 127 -3.85 -10.36 -2.43
C LEU A 127 -4.07 -10.89 -3.86
N TYR A 128 -2.99 -11.04 -4.64
CA TYR A 128 -3.03 -11.54 -6.01
C TYR A 128 -3.61 -12.95 -6.07
N ILE A 129 -3.19 -13.82 -5.15
CA ILE A 129 -3.69 -15.18 -5.03
C ILE A 129 -5.18 -15.16 -4.69
N ILE A 130 -5.60 -14.40 -3.66
CA ILE A 130 -7.00 -14.41 -3.20
C ILE A 130 -7.97 -13.65 -4.13
N SER A 131 -7.44 -12.78 -5.01
CA SER A 131 -8.23 -11.89 -5.86
C SER A 131 -9.31 -12.55 -6.74
N PRO A 132 -9.15 -13.77 -7.30
CA PRO A 132 -10.20 -14.39 -8.10
C PRO A 132 -11.46 -14.67 -7.28
N TRP A 133 -11.29 -15.17 -6.05
CA TRP A 133 -12.43 -15.43 -5.16
C TRP A 133 -13.09 -14.13 -4.71
N LEU A 134 -12.30 -13.09 -4.43
CA LEU A 134 -12.84 -11.76 -4.12
C LEU A 134 -13.67 -11.22 -5.29
N ASN A 135 -13.21 -11.39 -6.53
CA ASN A 135 -13.94 -10.95 -7.72
C ASN A 135 -15.26 -11.70 -7.90
N ILE A 136 -15.26 -13.03 -7.73
CA ILE A 136 -16.49 -13.84 -7.82
C ILE A 136 -17.49 -13.40 -6.74
N TRP A 137 -17.01 -13.19 -5.51
CA TRP A 137 -17.86 -12.82 -4.39
C TRP A 137 -18.54 -11.47 -4.60
N VAL A 138 -17.80 -10.42 -4.98
CA VAL A 138 -18.37 -9.08 -5.17
C VAL A 138 -19.24 -8.95 -6.41
N GLU A 139 -19.02 -9.76 -7.45
CA GLU A 139 -19.88 -9.80 -8.63
C GLU A 139 -21.24 -10.43 -8.35
N ALA A 140 -21.33 -11.28 -7.31
CA ALA A 140 -22.58 -11.88 -6.86
C ALA A 140 -23.36 -11.02 -5.85
N LEU A 141 -22.76 -9.96 -5.30
CA LEU A 141 -23.40 -9.13 -4.29
C LEU A 141 -24.30 -8.05 -4.91
N GLU A 142 -25.44 -7.83 -4.26
CA GLU A 142 -26.24 -6.63 -4.51
C GLU A 142 -25.50 -5.37 -4.07
N ARG A 143 -25.72 -4.28 -4.80
CA ARG A 143 -25.05 -2.98 -4.58
C ARG A 143 -25.16 -2.50 -3.13
N ASP A 144 -26.35 -2.58 -2.54
CA ASP A 144 -26.60 -2.06 -1.20
C ASP A 144 -25.95 -2.92 -0.11
N ILE A 145 -25.91 -4.24 -0.32
CA ILE A 145 -25.21 -5.17 0.58
C ILE A 145 -23.71 -4.90 0.52
N PHE A 146 -23.15 -4.77 -0.68
CA PHE A 146 -21.72 -4.48 -0.83
C PHE A 146 -21.35 -3.11 -0.24
N LYS A 147 -22.19 -2.10 -0.42
CA LYS A 147 -22.00 -0.78 0.20
C LYS A 147 -22.01 -0.86 1.73
N ARG A 148 -22.97 -1.58 2.33
CA ARG A 148 -23.03 -1.78 3.80
C ARG A 148 -21.80 -2.51 4.30
N PHE A 149 -21.34 -3.54 3.59
CA PHE A 149 -20.11 -4.24 3.91
C PHE A 149 -18.89 -3.31 3.92
N LEU A 150 -18.76 -2.43 2.92
CA LEU A 150 -17.67 -1.44 2.88
C LEU A 150 -17.76 -0.43 4.03
N VAL A 151 -18.96 0.01 4.42
CA VAL A 151 -19.13 0.91 5.57
C VAL A 151 -18.71 0.22 6.87
N VAL A 152 -19.13 -1.02 7.09
CA VAL A 152 -18.70 -1.80 8.25
C VAL A 152 -17.19 -2.02 8.23
N GLY A 153 -16.63 -2.38 7.07
CA GLY A 153 -15.20 -2.52 6.87
C GLY A 153 -14.43 -1.24 7.19
N PHE A 154 -14.92 -0.07 6.78
CA PHE A 154 -14.32 1.22 7.12
C PHE A 154 -14.27 1.46 8.62
N LEU A 155 -15.38 1.15 9.32
CA LEU A 155 -15.46 1.30 10.77
C LEU A 155 -14.46 0.39 11.50
N VAL A 156 -14.31 -0.85 11.04
CA VAL A 156 -13.41 -1.83 11.68
C VAL A 156 -11.95 -1.58 11.33
N VAL A 157 -11.63 -1.25 10.08
CA VAL A 157 -10.23 -1.14 9.60
C VAL A 157 -9.62 0.22 9.93
N TYR A 158 -10.43 1.30 9.97
CA TYR A 158 -9.91 2.65 10.21
C TYR A 158 -10.48 3.27 11.49
N ALA A 159 -11.81 3.38 11.63
CA ALA A 159 -12.39 4.13 12.73
C ALA A 159 -12.05 3.53 14.11
N TRP A 160 -12.11 2.20 14.24
CA TRP A 160 -11.82 1.48 15.47
C TRP A 160 -10.35 1.60 15.89
N PRO A 161 -9.35 1.30 15.03
CA PRO A 161 -7.94 1.53 15.38
C PRO A 161 -7.63 2.99 15.70
N THR A 162 -8.23 3.95 14.99
CA THR A 162 -8.06 5.38 15.29
C THR A 162 -8.62 5.75 16.65
N PHE A 163 -9.78 5.23 17.03
CA PHE A 163 -10.38 5.49 18.33
C PHE A 163 -9.59 4.83 19.47
N ASN A 164 -9.16 3.58 19.29
CA ASN A 164 -8.29 2.89 20.26
C ASN A 164 -6.96 3.63 20.44
N PHE A 165 -6.37 4.12 19.36
CA PHE A 165 -5.16 4.95 19.43
C PHE A 165 -5.41 6.23 20.25
N LEU A 166 -6.51 6.95 19.99
CA LEU A 166 -6.84 8.18 20.72
C LEU A 166 -7.05 7.94 22.23
N LEU A 167 -7.58 6.77 22.59
CA LEU A 167 -7.82 6.38 23.99
C LEU A 167 -6.65 5.65 24.65
N ASN A 168 -5.51 5.49 23.97
CA ASN A 168 -4.38 4.66 24.42
C ASN A 168 -4.78 3.22 24.80
N ALA A 169 -5.78 2.67 24.11
CA ALA A 169 -6.27 1.30 24.30
C ALA A 169 -5.51 0.32 23.39
N PRO A 170 -5.39 -0.97 23.77
CA PRO A 170 -4.75 -1.97 22.92
C PRO A 170 -5.44 -2.09 21.56
N GLN A 171 -4.65 -2.26 20.50
CA GLN A 171 -5.17 -2.41 19.15
C GLN A 171 -5.53 -3.87 18.87
N PHE A 172 -6.68 -4.09 18.23
CA PHE A 172 -7.09 -5.44 17.82
C PHE A 172 -6.25 -5.98 16.65
N ILE A 173 -5.79 -5.09 15.76
CA ILE A 173 -4.93 -5.41 14.62
C ILE A 173 -3.66 -4.57 14.73
N GLU A 174 -2.54 -5.21 15.08
CA GLU A 174 -1.24 -4.56 15.24
C GLU A 174 -0.46 -4.49 13.91
N ASP A 175 -1.08 -3.99 12.84
CA ASP A 175 -0.42 -3.82 11.54
C ASP A 175 -0.29 -2.35 11.11
N SER A 176 -0.85 -1.41 11.88
CA SER A 176 -0.85 0.02 11.59
C SER A 176 -1.30 0.37 10.15
N GLY A 177 -2.19 -0.42 9.55
CA GLY A 177 -2.65 -0.23 8.18
C GLY A 177 -1.73 -0.82 7.10
N TYR A 178 -0.60 -1.41 7.50
CA TYR A 178 0.26 -2.23 6.66
C TYR A 178 -0.25 -3.68 6.61
N GLY A 179 -1.54 -3.92 6.83
CA GLY A 179 -2.12 -5.26 6.80
C GLY A 179 -2.46 -5.81 5.43
N ILE A 180 -2.54 -7.13 5.35
CA ILE A 180 -3.34 -7.78 4.29
C ILE A 180 -4.82 -7.38 4.39
N VAL A 181 -5.32 -7.11 5.61
CA VAL A 181 -6.70 -6.64 5.83
C VAL A 181 -6.95 -5.32 5.12
N ASN A 182 -6.04 -4.35 5.26
CA ASN A 182 -6.11 -3.08 4.53
C ASN A 182 -6.04 -3.29 3.01
N PHE A 183 -5.18 -4.19 2.53
CA PHE A 183 -5.04 -4.50 1.11
C PHE A 183 -6.32 -5.07 0.52
N VAL A 184 -6.94 -6.03 1.21
CA VAL A 184 -8.23 -6.61 0.82
C VAL A 184 -9.32 -5.55 0.82
N TYR A 185 -9.40 -4.74 1.88
CA TYR A 185 -10.39 -3.66 1.96
C TYR A 185 -10.26 -2.67 0.80
N LEU A 186 -9.05 -2.17 0.52
CA LEU A 186 -8.79 -1.24 -0.58
C LEU A 186 -9.07 -1.87 -1.95
N TYR A 187 -8.73 -3.15 -2.13
CA TYR A 187 -9.05 -3.88 -3.34
C TYR A 187 -10.56 -3.95 -3.58
N LEU A 188 -11.33 -4.30 -2.54
CA LEU A 188 -12.79 -4.36 -2.59
C LEU A 188 -13.40 -2.98 -2.83
N LEU A 189 -12.89 -1.93 -2.18
CA LEU A 189 -13.31 -0.56 -2.42
C LEU A 189 -13.09 -0.16 -3.90
N GLY A 190 -11.92 -0.48 -4.46
CA GLY A 190 -11.62 -0.25 -5.87
C GLY A 190 -12.59 -1.00 -6.78
N ARG A 191 -12.92 -2.25 -6.42
CA ARG A 191 -13.85 -3.08 -7.18
C ARG A 191 -15.28 -2.55 -7.14
N TYR A 192 -15.75 -2.07 -5.99
CA TYR A 192 -17.04 -1.38 -5.84
C TYR A 192 -17.12 -0.13 -6.72
N LEU A 193 -16.06 0.69 -6.73
CA LEU A 193 -15.99 1.86 -7.60
C LEU A 193 -16.10 1.45 -9.08
N ARG A 194 -15.45 0.38 -9.50
CA ARG A 194 -15.55 -0.09 -10.88
C ARG A 194 -16.96 -0.55 -11.27
N ILE A 195 -17.63 -1.30 -10.39
CA ILE A 195 -18.92 -1.94 -10.71
C ILE A 195 -20.07 -0.91 -10.64
N HIS A 196 -20.05 0.00 -9.67
CA HIS A 196 -21.21 0.84 -9.36
C HIS A 196 -21.01 2.35 -9.55
N TYR A 197 -19.79 2.83 -9.81
CA TYR A 197 -19.55 4.24 -10.02
C TYR A 197 -19.73 4.60 -11.50
N VAL A 198 -20.73 5.42 -11.79
CA VAL A 198 -20.92 6.07 -13.09
C VAL A 198 -20.27 7.45 -13.00
N GLU A 199 -19.43 7.78 -13.98
CA GLU A 199 -18.58 8.98 -14.00
C GLU A 199 -19.38 10.25 -13.68
N LYS A 200 -19.09 10.87 -12.52
CA LYS A 200 -19.41 12.27 -12.25
C LYS A 200 -18.10 12.99 -11.96
N HIS A 201 -17.52 13.56 -13.01
CA HIS A 201 -16.18 14.14 -12.96
C HIS A 201 -16.23 15.52 -12.29
N ASN A 202 -15.64 15.65 -11.10
CA ASN A 202 -15.31 16.96 -10.55
C ASN A 202 -13.97 16.90 -9.80
N SER A 203 -12.89 17.06 -10.57
CA SER A 203 -11.48 16.90 -10.16
C SER A 203 -11.11 17.67 -8.88
N ARG A 204 -11.78 18.80 -8.62
CA ARG A 204 -11.50 19.70 -7.48
C ARG A 204 -11.72 19.05 -6.11
N TYR A 205 -12.67 18.13 -5.96
CA TYR A 205 -12.93 17.46 -4.68
C TYR A 205 -11.83 16.45 -4.31
N TYR A 206 -11.23 15.80 -5.30
CA TYR A 206 -10.15 14.83 -5.06
C TYR A 206 -8.85 15.54 -4.65
N TRP A 207 -8.54 16.69 -5.26
CA TRP A 207 -7.42 17.54 -4.83
C TRP A 207 -7.63 18.10 -3.42
N GLY A 208 -8.84 18.58 -3.12
CA GLY A 208 -9.20 19.04 -1.77
C GLY A 208 -9.07 17.94 -0.72
N GLY A 209 -9.55 16.73 -1.00
CA GLY A 209 -9.43 15.58 -0.11
C GLY A 209 -7.98 15.12 0.09
N GLY A 210 -7.17 15.13 -0.96
CA GLY A 210 -5.73 14.81 -0.86
C GLY A 210 -4.96 15.79 0.02
N ILE A 211 -5.23 17.09 -0.16
CA ILE A 211 -4.64 18.15 0.68
C ILE A 211 -5.10 17.99 2.13
N LEU A 212 -6.39 17.77 2.38
CA LEU A 212 -6.93 17.57 3.72
C LEU A 212 -6.26 16.38 4.42
N CYS A 213 -6.12 15.24 3.73
CA CYS A 213 -5.48 14.04 4.28
C CYS A 213 -4.01 14.30 4.64
N GLN A 214 -3.28 15.01 3.78
CA GLN A 214 -1.89 15.40 4.03
C GLN A 214 -1.76 16.34 5.24
N TRP A 215 -2.70 17.28 5.39
CA TRP A 215 -2.78 18.17 6.56
C TRP A 215 -3.11 17.41 7.84
N CYS A 216 -4.06 16.47 7.81
CA CYS A 216 -4.37 15.61 8.96
C CYS A 216 -3.17 14.76 9.37
N TYR A 217 -2.42 14.20 8.43
CA TYR A 217 -1.18 13.46 8.71
C TYR A 217 -0.11 14.36 9.35
N PHE A 218 0.03 15.59 8.85
CA PHE A 218 0.96 16.57 9.41
C PHE A 218 0.59 16.96 10.86
N LEU A 219 -0.71 17.14 11.15
CA LEU A 219 -1.20 17.40 12.51
C LEU A 219 -1.01 16.20 13.43
N TYR A 220 -1.28 14.98 12.94
CA TYR A 220 -1.04 13.75 13.69
C TYR A 220 0.43 13.58 14.08
N ALA A 221 1.34 13.78 13.13
CA ALA A 221 2.77 13.73 13.40
C ALA A 221 3.20 14.77 14.45
N ASN A 222 2.69 16.00 14.35
CA ASN A 222 2.93 17.05 15.35
C ASN A 222 2.52 16.66 16.77
N ILE A 223 1.34 16.02 16.93
CA ILE A 223 0.83 15.59 18.24
C ILE A 223 1.73 14.50 18.84
N GLN A 224 2.17 13.54 18.03
CA GLN A 224 3.05 12.47 18.46
C GLN A 224 4.45 12.98 18.90
N PHE A 225 4.96 14.05 18.27
CA PHE A 225 6.26 14.66 18.64
C PHE A 225 6.21 15.62 19.83
N ARG A 226 5.04 16.14 20.22
CA ARG A 226 4.89 17.00 21.41
C ARG A 226 4.60 16.23 22.71
N GLY A 227 4.36 14.93 22.61
CA GLY A 227 4.07 14.04 23.75
C GLY A 227 5.26 13.25 24.30
N CYS A 228 6.48 13.49 23.77
CA CYS A 228 7.74 12.96 24.30
C CYS A 228 8.56 14.10 24.92
#